data_AF-A0A966V4U8-F1
#
_entry.id   AF-A0A966V4U8-F1
#
_cell.length_a   1.000
_cell.length_b   1.000
_cell.length_c   1.000
_cell.angle_alpha   90.00
_cell.angle_beta   90.00
_cell.angle_gamma   90.00
#
_symmetry.space_group_name_H-M   'P 1'
#
loop_
_entity.id
_entity.type
_entity.pdbx_description
1 polymer ?
#
loop_
_entity_poly.entity_id
_entity_poly.type
_entity_poly.pdbx_seq_one_letter_code
_entity_poly.pdbx_strand_id
1 'polypeptide(L)'
;QPQARQLVIDCFNVLLQELAVPMPSTRQRLGSPVNQGLQLPATYALAAEGRQRYVMKPRMSGAQKAEVIRAAYRQVFERDIAKAYSQMPCPVEATQVRQGDISMREFIRALGRSKEYRNQFYARFSNSRAVELAFRHFLGRGISSREEFTYYFDIVSAQGLPGLVDCLVNSMEYARVFGEETVPYLRDLGEEAQESAGWGSNRKLFRFSAPFEGAPQYVTLYASYRQAFPDQHAYGGGNDPLALNYGAIFPSGTASVATRPAPAPYDSRRILIGNGMAQPGQMDSPQFRSAQPRRVGPRVVRLQQIATGGNSVPRRSGQPSIRNTEASTQAVIRAVYAQVLGNAGYAGERNTVAEIKLENGDICLRDFVRQVARSDAFRRRYWSGLYITKAIEVMHRRLLGRPTFGRWEIDAYFDTAARRGFYGVVEAMLSSREYTTCFGED
;
A
#
# COMPACT_ATOMS: atom_id res chain seq x y z
N GLN A 1 -55.95 -10.55 -17.08
CA GLN A 1 -55.30 -10.56 -18.41
C GLN A 1 -55.25 -9.21 -19.15
N PRO A 2 -56.20 -8.24 -19.04
CA PRO A 2 -56.11 -6.98 -19.79
C PRO A 2 -54.95 -6.06 -19.35
N GLN A 3 -54.61 -6.03 -18.06
CA GLN A 3 -53.49 -5.23 -17.54
C GLN A 3 -52.12 -5.70 -18.07
N ALA A 4 -51.90 -7.01 -18.18
CA ALA A 4 -50.66 -7.56 -18.72
C ALA A 4 -50.51 -7.24 -20.22
N ARG A 5 -51.62 -7.31 -20.98
CA ARG A 5 -51.64 -6.90 -22.39
C ARG A 5 -51.33 -5.41 -22.53
N GLN A 6 -51.90 -4.56 -21.68
CA GLN A 6 -51.63 -3.12 -21.69
C GLN A 6 -50.15 -2.84 -21.42
N LEU A 7 -49.55 -3.49 -20.42
CA LEU A 7 -48.13 -3.31 -20.10
C LEU A 7 -47.22 -3.72 -21.27
N VAL A 8 -47.54 -4.82 -21.96
CA VAL A 8 -46.79 -5.22 -23.16
C VAL A 8 -46.91 -4.17 -24.27
N ILE A 9 -48.13 -3.68 -24.54
CA ILE A 9 -48.36 -2.62 -25.53
C ILE A 9 -47.56 -1.36 -25.17
N ASP A 10 -47.59 -0.95 -23.90
CA ASP A 10 -46.87 0.23 -23.42
C ASP A 10 -45.35 0.06 -23.60
N CYS A 11 -44.78 -1.10 -23.28
CA CYS A 11 -43.36 -1.39 -23.52
C CYS A 11 -42.98 -1.34 -25.00
N PHE A 12 -43.79 -1.93 -25.89
CA PHE A 12 -43.52 -1.88 -27.34
C PHE A 12 -43.66 -0.47 -27.90
N ASN A 13 -44.62 0.32 -27.41
CA ASN A 13 -44.77 1.72 -27.81
C ASN A 13 -43.53 2.54 -27.45
N VAL A 14 -42.99 2.36 -26.23
CA VAL A 14 -41.73 3.01 -25.83
C VAL A 14 -40.57 2.58 -26.73
N LEU A 15 -40.44 1.28 -27.04
CA LEU A 15 -39.36 0.78 -27.89
C LEU A 15 -39.42 1.38 -29.31
N LEU A 16 -40.60 1.43 -29.91
CA LEU A 16 -40.79 2.02 -31.23
C LEU A 16 -40.52 3.54 -31.23
N GLN A 17 -40.91 4.24 -30.15
CA GLN A 17 -40.64 5.65 -29.98
C GLN A 17 -39.13 5.92 -29.86
N GLU A 18 -38.42 5.21 -28.98
CA GLU A 18 -36.97 5.39 -28.78
C GLU A 18 -36.15 4.97 -30.01
N LEU A 19 -36.59 3.97 -30.78
CA LEU A 19 -35.95 3.57 -32.04
C LEU A 19 -36.04 4.66 -33.12
N ALA A 20 -37.11 5.47 -33.10
CA ALA A 20 -37.31 6.57 -34.04
C ALA A 20 -36.49 7.82 -33.69
N VAL A 21 -35.98 7.92 -32.45
CA VAL A 21 -35.17 9.06 -31.99
C VAL A 21 -33.74 8.92 -32.53
N PRO A 22 -33.15 9.97 -33.14
CA PRO A 22 -31.78 9.92 -33.61
C PRO A 22 -30.80 9.78 -32.43
N MET A 23 -29.67 9.10 -32.67
CA MET A 23 -28.66 8.92 -31.63
C MET A 23 -28.19 10.27 -31.07
N PRO A 24 -28.18 10.44 -29.73
CA PRO A 24 -27.76 11.68 -29.12
C PRO A 24 -26.27 11.93 -29.34
N SER A 25 -25.90 13.19 -29.54
CA SER A 25 -24.51 13.60 -29.71
C SER A 25 -23.66 13.25 -28.48
N THR A 26 -22.42 12.84 -28.72
CA THR A 26 -21.45 12.56 -27.65
C THR A 26 -21.21 13.77 -26.76
N ARG A 27 -21.15 13.56 -25.43
CA ARG A 27 -20.74 14.60 -24.49
C ARG A 27 -19.23 14.78 -24.58
N GLN A 28 -18.79 16.01 -24.83
CA GLN A 28 -17.36 16.33 -24.89
C GLN A 28 -16.90 16.96 -23.57
N ARG A 29 -15.74 16.50 -23.09
CA ARG A 29 -14.96 17.14 -22.03
C ARG A 29 -13.77 17.82 -22.69
N LEU A 30 -13.82 19.15 -22.73
CA LEU A 30 -12.74 19.95 -23.32
C LEU A 30 -11.45 19.77 -22.51
N GLY A 31 -10.35 19.56 -23.23
CA GLY A 31 -9.02 19.55 -22.63
C GLY A 31 -8.48 20.95 -22.38
N SER A 32 -7.27 20.99 -21.86
CA SER A 32 -6.41 22.16 -21.74
C SER A 32 -4.99 21.78 -22.18
N PRO A 33 -4.03 22.72 -22.24
CA PRO A 33 -2.63 22.36 -22.54
C PRO A 33 -2.03 21.32 -21.58
N VAL A 34 -2.59 21.16 -20.37
CA VAL A 34 -2.12 20.22 -19.34
C VAL A 34 -3.07 19.05 -19.06
N ASN A 35 -4.32 19.13 -19.53
CA ASN A 35 -5.36 18.13 -19.30
C ASN A 35 -5.89 17.61 -20.64
N GLN A 36 -5.96 16.29 -20.82
CA GLN A 36 -6.48 15.72 -22.06
C GLN A 36 -7.98 15.98 -22.24
N GLY A 37 -8.41 16.19 -23.49
CA GLY A 37 -9.82 16.20 -23.86
C GLY A 37 -10.35 14.77 -24.00
N LEU A 38 -11.61 14.55 -23.63
CA LEU A 38 -12.26 13.24 -23.71
C LEU A 38 -13.69 13.36 -24.25
N GLN A 39 -14.26 12.23 -24.66
CA GLN A 39 -15.67 12.14 -25.07
C GLN A 39 -16.36 10.95 -24.43
N LEU A 40 -17.66 11.10 -24.17
CA LEU A 40 -18.52 10.06 -23.62
C LEU A 40 -19.76 9.91 -24.52
N PRO A 41 -20.11 8.69 -24.98
CA PRO A 41 -21.39 8.45 -25.62
C PRO A 41 -22.53 8.90 -24.70
N ALA A 42 -23.45 9.72 -25.21
CA ALA A 42 -24.54 10.25 -24.40
C ALA A 42 -25.45 9.13 -23.87
N THR A 43 -25.56 8.02 -24.60
CA THR A 43 -26.26 6.80 -24.17
C THR A 43 -25.70 6.22 -22.87
N TYR A 44 -24.37 6.19 -22.71
CA TYR A 44 -23.74 5.73 -21.46
C TYR A 44 -24.09 6.65 -20.29
N ALA A 45 -24.09 7.96 -20.52
CA ALA A 45 -24.40 8.94 -19.50
C ALA A 45 -25.88 8.99 -19.11
N LEU A 46 -26.79 8.64 -20.04
CA LEU A 46 -28.22 8.51 -19.78
C LEU A 46 -28.56 7.21 -19.03
N ALA A 47 -27.82 6.13 -19.33
CA ALA A 47 -27.98 4.85 -18.63
C ALA A 47 -27.46 4.91 -17.19
N ALA A 48 -26.49 5.78 -16.91
CA ALA A 48 -26.08 6.06 -15.55
C ALA A 48 -27.15 6.94 -14.87
N GLU A 49 -27.81 6.42 -13.83
CA GLU A 49 -28.72 7.22 -13.00
C GLU A 49 -27.95 8.45 -12.45
N GLY A 50 -28.26 9.63 -12.99
CA GLY A 50 -27.60 10.88 -12.62
C GLY A 50 -27.91 11.26 -11.17
N ARG A 51 -26.93 11.82 -10.46
CA ARG A 51 -27.17 12.32 -9.11
C ARG A 51 -27.97 13.61 -9.15
N GLN A 52 -28.83 13.82 -8.15
CA GLN A 52 -29.60 15.04 -8.03
C GLN A 52 -28.67 16.26 -7.93
N ARG A 53 -28.94 17.28 -8.76
CA ARG A 53 -28.21 18.54 -8.75
C ARG A 53 -28.94 19.56 -7.87
N TYR A 54 -28.18 20.25 -7.04
CA TYR A 54 -28.70 21.29 -6.15
C TYR A 54 -28.31 22.65 -6.71
N VAL A 55 -29.31 23.42 -7.12
CA VAL A 55 -29.15 24.76 -7.68
C VAL A 55 -29.86 25.75 -6.77
N MET A 56 -29.17 26.83 -6.44
CA MET A 56 -29.72 27.89 -5.61
C MET A 56 -30.42 28.93 -6.49
N LYS A 57 -31.75 28.99 -6.41
CA LYS A 57 -32.56 29.97 -7.14
C LYS A 57 -33.29 30.93 -6.18
N PRO A 58 -33.49 32.20 -6.57
CA PRO A 58 -34.12 33.19 -5.69
C PRO A 58 -35.53 32.80 -5.19
N ARG A 59 -36.34 32.20 -6.07
CA ARG A 59 -37.77 31.87 -5.84
C ARG A 59 -38.03 30.51 -5.17
N MET A 60 -37.02 29.88 -4.58
CA MET A 60 -37.19 28.59 -3.88
C MET A 60 -37.79 28.76 -2.48
N SER A 61 -38.51 27.73 -2.02
CA SER A 61 -39.04 27.73 -0.65
C SER A 61 -37.91 27.67 0.39
N GLY A 62 -38.19 28.12 1.62
CA GLY A 62 -37.20 28.09 2.70
C GLY A 62 -36.63 26.70 2.96
N ALA A 63 -37.47 25.65 2.86
CA ALA A 63 -37.05 24.26 3.01
C ALA A 63 -36.14 23.79 1.87
N GLN A 64 -36.45 24.16 0.62
CA GLN A 64 -35.61 23.83 -0.53
C GLN A 64 -34.25 24.52 -0.44
N LYS A 65 -34.22 25.82 -0.07
CA LYS A 65 -32.97 26.58 0.16
C LYS A 65 -32.11 25.94 1.26
N ALA A 66 -32.74 25.49 2.35
CA ALA A 66 -32.03 24.80 3.43
C ALA A 66 -31.42 23.47 2.95
N GLU A 67 -32.11 22.73 2.08
CA GLU A 67 -31.58 21.48 1.53
C GLU A 67 -30.38 21.71 0.59
N VAL A 68 -30.42 22.76 -0.23
CA VAL A 68 -29.27 23.15 -1.07
C VAL A 68 -28.04 23.46 -0.21
N ILE A 69 -28.21 24.16 0.92
CA ILE A 69 -27.12 24.41 1.87
C ILE A 69 -26.60 23.11 2.50
N ARG A 70 -27.49 22.20 2.90
CA ARG A 70 -27.09 20.88 3.40
C ARG A 70 -26.31 20.08 2.35
N ALA A 71 -26.69 20.19 1.07
CA ALA A 71 -25.93 19.58 -0.02
C ALA A 71 -24.52 20.19 -0.15
N ALA A 72 -24.37 21.51 0.01
CA ALA A 72 -23.07 22.16 0.02
C ALA A 72 -22.19 21.67 1.19
N TYR A 73 -22.75 21.49 2.38
CA TYR A 73 -22.01 20.88 3.50
C TYR A 73 -21.59 19.43 3.20
N ARG A 74 -22.48 18.62 2.64
CA ARG A 74 -22.16 17.24 2.23
C ARG A 74 -21.05 17.17 1.19
N GLN A 75 -21.01 18.12 0.26
CA GLN A 75 -19.96 18.19 -0.76
C GLN A 75 -18.61 18.60 -0.16
N VAL A 76 -18.57 19.71 0.59
CA VAL A 76 -17.32 20.33 1.07
C VAL A 76 -16.72 19.57 2.26
N PHE A 77 -17.55 19.03 3.15
CA PHE A 77 -17.12 18.31 4.36
C PHE A 77 -17.26 16.79 4.27
N GLU A 78 -17.64 16.28 3.09
CA GLU A 78 -17.94 14.88 2.79
C GLU A 78 -19.12 14.27 3.58
N ARG A 79 -19.74 15.05 4.49
CA ARG A 79 -20.84 14.62 5.35
C ARG A 79 -21.67 15.81 5.82
N ASP A 80 -22.88 15.54 6.29
CA ASP A 80 -23.74 16.55 6.91
C ASP A 80 -23.31 16.79 8.37
N ILE A 81 -22.38 17.74 8.54
CA ILE A 81 -21.86 18.14 9.86
C ILE A 81 -22.87 18.92 10.70
N ALA A 82 -23.87 19.56 10.06
CA ALA A 82 -24.93 20.27 10.75
C ALA A 82 -25.86 19.28 11.45
N LYS A 83 -26.25 18.20 10.77
CA LYS A 83 -27.05 17.14 11.38
C LYS A 83 -26.28 16.34 12.43
N ALA A 84 -25.02 16.01 12.17
CA ALA A 84 -24.25 15.09 13.02
C ALA A 84 -23.69 15.74 14.30
N TYR A 85 -23.30 17.01 14.23
CA TYR A 85 -22.58 17.69 15.32
C TYR A 85 -23.16 19.06 15.68
N SER A 86 -24.31 19.44 15.11
CA SER A 86 -24.91 20.77 15.28
C SER A 86 -23.96 21.91 14.90
N GLN A 87 -23.00 21.65 14.00
CA GLN A 87 -22.05 22.65 13.51
C GLN A 87 -22.63 23.35 12.28
N MET A 88 -22.67 24.68 12.32
CA MET A 88 -23.05 25.51 11.17
C MET A 88 -21.84 26.37 10.77
N PRO A 89 -20.93 25.86 9.91
CA PRO A 89 -19.83 26.68 9.39
C PRO A 89 -20.40 27.83 8.56
N CYS A 90 -19.80 29.02 8.70
CA CYS A 90 -20.18 30.22 7.95
C CYS A 90 -21.69 30.53 8.01
N PRO A 91 -22.28 30.71 9.21
CA PRO A 91 -23.74 30.89 9.37
C PRO A 91 -24.24 32.21 8.78
N VAL A 92 -23.38 33.23 8.72
CA VAL A 92 -23.69 34.53 8.11
C VAL A 92 -23.81 34.37 6.59
N GLU A 93 -22.81 33.75 5.97
CA GLU A 93 -22.78 33.50 4.53
C GLU A 93 -23.88 32.51 4.12
N ALA A 94 -24.21 31.54 4.96
CA ALA A 94 -25.37 30.66 4.77
C ALA A 94 -26.71 31.44 4.77
N THR A 95 -26.79 32.56 5.50
CA THR A 95 -27.97 33.43 5.47
C THR A 95 -27.96 34.32 4.22
N GLN A 96 -26.81 34.89 3.88
CA GLN A 96 -26.63 35.71 2.68
C GLN A 96 -26.94 34.94 1.40
N VAL A 97 -26.51 33.67 1.28
CA VAL A 97 -26.83 32.83 0.10
C VAL A 97 -28.33 32.50 0.04
N ARG A 98 -29.01 32.37 1.20
CA ARG A 98 -30.47 32.17 1.26
C ARG A 98 -31.24 33.40 0.78
N GLN A 99 -30.74 34.59 1.11
CA GLN A 99 -31.30 35.87 0.70
C GLN A 99 -30.95 36.20 -0.75
N GLY A 100 -29.84 35.66 -1.26
CA GLY A 100 -29.33 35.91 -2.61
C GLY A 100 -28.29 37.03 -2.68
N ASP A 101 -27.77 37.48 -1.53
CA ASP A 101 -26.76 38.55 -1.44
C ASP A 101 -25.38 38.06 -1.92
N ILE A 102 -25.11 36.77 -1.75
CA ILE A 102 -23.92 36.10 -2.29
C ILE A 102 -24.33 34.90 -3.13
N SER A 103 -23.52 34.56 -4.13
CA SER A 103 -23.76 33.38 -4.97
C SER A 103 -23.36 32.08 -4.28
N MET A 104 -23.78 30.94 -4.83
CA MET A 104 -23.36 29.63 -4.31
C MET A 104 -21.83 29.47 -4.39
N ARG A 105 -21.20 30.00 -5.45
CA ARG A 105 -19.75 30.02 -5.58
C ARG A 105 -19.06 30.74 -4.42
N GLU A 106 -19.56 31.91 -4.03
CA GLU A 106 -19.04 32.68 -2.90
C GLU A 106 -19.24 31.94 -1.56
N PHE A 107 -20.39 31.28 -1.39
CA PHE A 107 -20.62 30.45 -0.22
C PHE A 107 -19.63 29.27 -0.14
N ILE A 108 -19.38 28.58 -1.25
CA ILE A 108 -18.37 27.51 -1.32
C ILE A 108 -16.96 28.04 -1.00
N ARG A 109 -16.61 29.24 -1.46
CA ARG A 109 -15.33 29.90 -1.12
C ARG A 109 -15.23 30.18 0.37
N ALA A 110 -16.29 30.70 1.00
CA ALA A 110 -16.33 30.94 2.44
C ALA A 110 -16.16 29.63 3.24
N LEU A 111 -16.85 28.56 2.84
CA LEU A 111 -16.70 27.25 3.47
C LEU A 111 -15.27 26.71 3.37
N GLY A 112 -14.61 26.87 2.22
CA GLY A 112 -13.22 26.44 2.04
C GLY A 112 -12.20 27.20 2.89
N ARG A 113 -12.50 28.46 3.23
CA ARG A 113 -11.65 29.31 4.09
C ARG A 113 -11.99 29.18 5.59
N SER A 114 -13.05 28.47 5.93
CA SER A 114 -13.51 28.29 7.30
C SER A 114 -12.48 27.58 8.20
N LYS A 115 -12.55 27.84 9.51
CA LYS A 115 -11.73 27.15 10.52
C LYS A 115 -12.03 25.65 10.54
N GLU A 116 -13.29 25.28 10.34
CA GLU A 116 -13.76 23.90 10.29
C GLU A 116 -13.10 23.15 9.14
N TYR A 117 -13.06 23.74 7.93
CA TYR A 117 -12.41 23.13 6.79
C TYR A 117 -10.90 23.00 7.02
N ARG A 118 -10.26 24.06 7.52
CA ARG A 118 -8.82 24.04 7.84
C ARG A 118 -8.47 22.92 8.82
N ASN A 119 -9.23 22.75 9.89
CA ASN A 119 -8.96 21.74 10.92
C ASN A 119 -9.17 20.30 10.41
N GLN A 120 -10.13 20.10 9.51
CA GLN A 120 -10.48 18.78 9.01
C GLN A 120 -9.62 18.35 7.81
N PHE A 121 -9.33 19.25 6.87
CA PHE A 121 -8.77 18.90 5.56
C PHE A 121 -7.46 19.61 5.20
N TYR A 122 -6.94 20.47 6.08
CA TYR A 122 -5.65 21.14 5.85
C TYR A 122 -4.62 20.84 6.95
N ALA A 123 -4.90 21.22 8.20
CA ALA A 123 -3.93 21.22 9.30
C ALA A 123 -3.35 19.84 9.66
N ARG A 124 -4.10 18.76 9.39
CA ARG A 124 -3.69 17.37 9.68
C ARG A 124 -2.94 16.69 8.52
N PHE A 125 -2.88 17.34 7.36
CA PHE A 125 -2.35 16.74 6.13
C PHE A 125 -1.14 17.52 5.63
N SER A 126 -0.31 16.85 4.83
CA SER A 126 0.71 17.53 4.04
C SER A 126 0.05 18.41 2.98
N ASN A 127 0.73 19.47 2.53
CA ASN A 127 0.26 20.32 1.43
C ASN A 127 -0.12 19.49 0.19
N SER A 128 0.67 18.46 -0.13
CA SER A 128 0.38 17.55 -1.24
C SER A 128 -0.98 16.87 -1.10
N ARG A 129 -1.30 16.35 0.09
CA ARG A 129 -2.59 15.68 0.34
C ARG A 129 -3.74 16.69 0.44
N ALA A 130 -3.49 17.87 0.99
CA ALA A 130 -4.48 18.94 1.05
C ALA A 130 -4.94 19.41 -0.35
N VAL A 131 -4.02 19.53 -1.32
CA VAL A 131 -4.37 19.83 -2.72
C VAL A 131 -5.29 18.76 -3.31
N GLU A 132 -4.97 17.48 -3.13
CA GLU A 132 -5.79 16.38 -3.65
C GLU A 132 -7.22 16.39 -3.08
N LEU A 133 -7.37 16.65 -1.79
CA LEU A 133 -8.68 16.77 -1.14
C LEU A 133 -9.42 18.04 -1.58
N ALA A 134 -8.72 19.15 -1.79
CA ALA A 134 -9.32 20.38 -2.31
C ALA A 134 -9.93 20.17 -3.71
N PHE A 135 -9.24 19.46 -4.59
CA PHE A 135 -9.76 19.06 -5.90
C PHE A 135 -11.06 18.26 -5.79
N ARG A 136 -11.12 17.31 -4.85
CA ARG A 136 -12.35 16.56 -4.55
C ARG A 136 -13.50 17.48 -4.13
N HIS A 137 -13.24 18.38 -3.18
CA HIS A 137 -14.28 19.20 -2.56
C HIS A 137 -14.80 20.30 -3.48
N PHE A 138 -13.91 21.01 -4.17
CA PHE A 138 -14.26 22.21 -4.94
C PHE A 138 -14.47 21.93 -6.42
N LEU A 139 -13.76 20.96 -7.00
CA LEU A 139 -13.88 20.61 -8.41
C LEU A 139 -14.60 19.28 -8.64
N GLY A 140 -14.85 18.48 -7.61
CA GLY A 140 -15.55 17.20 -7.74
C GLY A 140 -14.78 16.15 -8.55
N ARG A 141 -13.48 16.33 -8.79
CA ARG A 141 -12.63 15.40 -9.54
C ARG A 141 -11.26 15.24 -8.87
N GLY A 142 -10.49 14.26 -9.33
CA GLY A 142 -9.07 14.17 -9.01
C GLY A 142 -8.19 15.01 -9.93
N ILE A 143 -6.92 15.10 -9.58
CA ILE A 143 -5.90 15.80 -10.37
C ILE A 143 -5.59 14.98 -11.63
N SER A 144 -5.48 15.63 -12.78
CA SER A 144 -5.34 14.97 -14.09
C SER A 144 -3.88 14.68 -14.45
N SER A 145 -2.97 15.59 -14.11
CA SER A 145 -1.56 15.52 -14.50
C SER A 145 -0.61 15.97 -13.39
N ARG A 146 0.69 15.68 -13.55
CA ARG A 146 1.73 16.14 -12.62
C ARG A 146 1.90 17.65 -12.69
N GLU A 147 1.79 18.22 -13.89
CA GLU A 147 1.91 19.64 -14.16
C GLU A 147 0.76 20.42 -13.47
N GLU A 148 -0.46 19.89 -13.52
CA GLU A 148 -1.60 20.43 -12.76
C GLU A 148 -1.34 20.36 -11.25
N PHE A 149 -0.82 19.23 -10.73
CA PHE A 149 -0.45 19.11 -9.32
C PHE A 149 0.57 20.19 -8.91
N THR A 150 1.66 20.33 -9.67
CA THR A 150 2.76 21.26 -9.35
C THR A 150 2.24 22.70 -9.27
N TYR A 151 1.43 23.13 -10.23
CA TYR A 151 0.86 24.48 -10.24
C TYR A 151 0.08 24.81 -8.95
N TYR A 152 -0.84 23.94 -8.52
CA TYR A 152 -1.61 24.17 -7.30
C TYR A 152 -0.79 23.94 -6.03
N PHE A 153 0.22 23.08 -6.08
CA PHE A 153 1.16 22.88 -4.99
C PHE A 153 2.01 24.14 -4.73
N ASP A 154 2.44 24.83 -5.78
CA ASP A 154 3.19 26.08 -5.66
C ASP A 154 2.33 27.18 -5.03
N ILE A 155 1.04 27.27 -5.44
CA ILE A 155 0.08 28.22 -4.87
C ILE A 155 -0.15 27.97 -3.39
N VAL A 156 -0.45 26.72 -2.99
CA VAL A 156 -0.71 26.43 -1.57
C VAL A 156 0.56 26.62 -0.72
N SER A 157 1.74 26.40 -1.30
CA SER A 157 3.01 26.60 -0.60
C SER A 157 3.32 28.09 -0.40
N ALA A 158 2.95 28.95 -1.35
CA ALA A 158 3.17 30.39 -1.26
C ALA A 158 2.06 31.14 -0.49
N GLN A 159 0.80 30.77 -0.69
CA GLN A 159 -0.37 31.54 -0.23
C GLN A 159 -1.24 30.80 0.80
N GLY A 160 -0.89 29.55 1.11
CA GLY A 160 -1.65 28.70 2.02
C GLY A 160 -3.02 28.29 1.48
N LEU A 161 -3.86 27.81 2.41
CA LEU A 161 -5.22 27.35 2.11
C LEU A 161 -6.11 28.41 1.40
N PRO A 162 -6.14 29.69 1.81
CA PRO A 162 -7.01 30.68 1.16
C PRO A 162 -6.69 30.86 -0.32
N GLY A 163 -5.40 30.98 -0.68
CA GLY A 163 -4.98 31.13 -2.08
C GLY A 163 -5.31 29.90 -2.94
N LEU A 164 -5.18 28.69 -2.37
CA LEU A 164 -5.58 27.46 -3.06
C LEU A 164 -7.09 27.44 -3.36
N VAL A 165 -7.93 27.75 -2.36
CA VAL A 165 -9.39 27.78 -2.52
C VAL A 165 -9.79 28.81 -3.58
N ASP A 166 -9.20 30.01 -3.53
CA ASP A 166 -9.49 31.06 -4.50
C ASP A 166 -9.13 30.65 -5.91
N CYS A 167 -7.95 30.06 -6.10
CA CYS A 167 -7.52 29.64 -7.43
C CYS A 167 -8.44 28.55 -8.02
N LEU A 168 -8.89 27.60 -7.20
CA LEU A 168 -9.81 26.54 -7.64
C LEU A 168 -11.19 27.09 -7.99
N VAL A 169 -11.77 27.94 -7.12
CA VAL A 169 -13.12 28.49 -7.29
C VAL A 169 -13.18 29.54 -8.41
N ASN A 170 -12.08 30.27 -8.64
CA ASN A 170 -11.96 31.25 -9.74
C ASN A 170 -11.52 30.62 -11.06
N SER A 171 -11.32 29.29 -11.10
CA SER A 171 -10.93 28.62 -12.34
C SER A 171 -12.04 28.67 -13.39
N MET A 172 -11.64 28.77 -14.65
CA MET A 172 -12.58 28.69 -15.78
C MET A 172 -13.32 27.35 -15.81
N GLU A 173 -12.71 26.28 -15.32
CA GLU A 173 -13.35 24.99 -15.18
C GLU A 173 -14.51 25.04 -14.19
N TYR A 174 -14.32 25.62 -13.00
CA TYR A 174 -15.38 25.78 -12.02
C TYR A 174 -16.57 26.55 -12.62
N ALA A 175 -16.30 27.66 -13.30
CA ALA A 175 -17.33 28.48 -13.94
C ALA A 175 -18.11 27.73 -15.03
N ARG A 176 -17.43 26.90 -15.85
CA ARG A 176 -18.07 26.11 -16.92
C ARG A 176 -18.92 24.95 -16.38
N VAL A 177 -18.48 24.30 -15.31
CA VAL A 177 -19.13 23.08 -14.78
C VAL A 177 -20.24 23.43 -13.81
N PHE A 178 -19.99 24.33 -12.85
CA PHE A 178 -20.91 24.64 -11.75
C PHE A 178 -21.55 26.03 -11.88
N GLY A 179 -20.85 26.97 -12.52
CA GLY A 179 -21.28 28.37 -12.59
C GLY A 179 -21.32 29.02 -11.21
N GLU A 180 -22.31 29.87 -10.98
CA GLU A 180 -22.45 30.62 -9.71
C GLU A 180 -23.60 30.12 -8.82
N GLU A 181 -24.52 29.33 -9.36
CA GLU A 181 -25.75 28.91 -8.68
C GLU A 181 -25.73 27.43 -8.23
N THR A 182 -24.92 26.59 -8.87
CA THR A 182 -24.93 25.15 -8.63
C THR A 182 -23.94 24.77 -7.54
N VAL A 183 -24.37 23.92 -6.61
CA VAL A 183 -23.48 23.29 -5.64
C VAL A 183 -22.54 22.32 -6.37
N PRO A 184 -21.21 22.36 -6.13
CA PRO A 184 -20.30 21.37 -6.71
C PRO A 184 -20.73 19.95 -6.41
N TYR A 185 -20.47 19.04 -7.35
CA TYR A 185 -20.82 17.64 -7.22
C TYR A 185 -19.67 16.76 -7.72
N LEU A 186 -19.60 15.53 -7.21
CA LEU A 186 -18.61 14.56 -7.66
C LEU A 186 -18.87 14.18 -9.12
N ARG A 187 -17.87 14.39 -9.96
CA ARG A 187 -17.88 14.09 -11.39
C ARG A 187 -17.39 12.68 -11.63
N ASP A 188 -18.29 11.76 -11.31
CA ASP A 188 -18.04 10.34 -11.32
C ASP A 188 -18.41 9.69 -12.68
N LEU A 189 -18.29 8.37 -12.79
CA LEU A 189 -18.77 7.57 -13.91
C LEU A 189 -20.23 7.90 -14.21
N GLY A 190 -20.52 8.10 -15.49
CA GLY A 190 -21.85 8.52 -15.96
C GLY A 190 -22.01 10.03 -16.11
N GLU A 191 -21.37 10.84 -15.25
CA GLU A 191 -21.46 12.31 -15.37
C GLU A 191 -20.54 12.85 -16.48
N GLU A 192 -19.27 12.43 -16.47
CA GLU A 192 -18.26 12.84 -17.45
C GLU A 192 -17.34 11.68 -17.88
N ALA A 193 -16.68 11.86 -19.02
CA ALA A 193 -15.63 10.94 -19.46
C ALA A 193 -14.44 10.95 -18.47
N GLN A 194 -14.01 9.75 -18.07
CA GLN A 194 -12.96 9.57 -17.06
C GLN A 194 -11.63 9.23 -17.71
N GLU A 195 -10.56 9.81 -17.18
CA GLU A 195 -9.19 9.56 -17.63
C GLU A 195 -8.63 8.24 -17.07
N SER A 196 -7.88 7.51 -17.89
CA SER A 196 -7.24 6.25 -17.48
C SER A 196 -6.03 6.47 -16.57
N ALA A 197 -5.28 7.55 -16.77
CA ALA A 197 -4.04 7.86 -16.04
C ALA A 197 -4.25 7.97 -14.52
N GLY A 198 -5.39 8.52 -14.08
CA GLY A 198 -5.71 8.67 -12.66
C GLY A 198 -6.72 7.67 -12.13
N TRP A 199 -7.09 6.64 -12.90
CA TRP A 199 -8.30 5.82 -12.67
C TRP A 199 -8.42 5.35 -11.22
N GLY A 200 -7.44 4.57 -10.73
CA GLY A 200 -7.47 4.00 -9.38
C GLY A 200 -7.50 5.05 -8.27
N SER A 201 -6.74 6.13 -8.41
CA SER A 201 -6.71 7.23 -7.43
C SER A 201 -8.04 7.98 -7.38
N ASN A 202 -8.67 8.24 -8.53
CA ASN A 202 -9.99 8.86 -8.61
C ASN A 202 -11.06 8.02 -7.90
N ARG A 203 -11.04 6.69 -8.08
CA ARG A 203 -11.99 5.79 -7.39
C ARG A 203 -11.83 5.82 -5.88
N LYS A 204 -10.60 5.93 -5.38
CA LYS A 204 -10.31 6.02 -3.95
C LYS A 204 -10.70 7.38 -3.38
N LEU A 205 -10.47 8.46 -4.13
CA LEU A 205 -10.75 9.82 -3.70
C LEU A 205 -12.24 10.07 -3.39
N PHE A 206 -13.15 9.43 -4.14
CA PHE A 206 -14.60 9.61 -3.96
C PHE A 206 -15.21 8.73 -2.87
N ARG A 207 -14.40 8.00 -2.09
CA ARG A 207 -14.88 7.21 -0.94
C ARG A 207 -14.80 8.04 0.33
N PHE A 208 -15.68 7.73 1.28
CA PHE A 208 -15.62 8.28 2.65
C PHE A 208 -14.29 7.99 3.35
N SER A 209 -13.54 6.98 2.87
CA SER A 209 -12.26 6.60 3.44
C SER A 209 -11.09 7.48 2.99
N ALA A 210 -11.29 8.34 1.98
CA ALA A 210 -10.22 9.16 1.41
C ALA A 210 -9.51 10.06 2.45
N PRO A 211 -10.21 10.73 3.39
CA PRO A 211 -9.55 11.53 4.42
C PRO A 211 -8.71 10.71 5.41
N PHE A 212 -8.85 9.38 5.48
CA PHE A 212 -8.01 8.56 6.36
C PHE A 212 -6.68 8.17 5.73
N GLU A 213 -6.52 8.39 4.42
CA GLU A 213 -5.24 8.21 3.74
C GLU A 213 -4.42 9.50 3.84
N GLY A 214 -3.42 9.51 4.72
CA GLY A 214 -2.52 10.66 4.88
C GLY A 214 -1.48 10.81 3.77
N ALA A 215 -1.16 9.72 3.07
CA ALA A 215 -0.15 9.72 2.03
C ALA A 215 -0.73 10.20 0.68
N PRO A 216 -0.03 11.10 -0.05
CA PRO A 216 -0.54 11.65 -1.30
C PRO A 216 -0.64 10.57 -2.39
N GLN A 217 -1.74 10.55 -3.14
CA GLN A 217 -2.07 9.52 -4.12
C GLN A 217 -1.68 9.92 -5.55
N TYR A 218 -1.77 11.20 -5.92
CA TYR A 218 -1.66 11.65 -7.32
C TYR A 218 -0.22 11.97 -7.70
N VAL A 219 0.47 12.83 -6.94
CA VAL A 219 1.86 13.20 -7.26
C VAL A 219 2.78 11.99 -7.30
N THR A 220 2.56 11.02 -6.41
CA THR A 220 3.36 9.81 -6.32
C THR A 220 3.05 8.82 -7.45
N LEU A 221 1.79 8.72 -7.87
CA LEU A 221 1.40 7.93 -9.04
C LEU A 221 1.95 8.53 -10.34
N TYR A 222 1.78 9.83 -10.56
CA TYR A 222 2.26 10.47 -11.78
C TYR A 222 3.79 10.54 -11.85
N ALA A 223 4.46 10.63 -10.69
CA ALA A 223 5.90 10.48 -10.63
C ALA A 223 6.34 9.06 -11.00
N SER A 224 5.65 8.03 -10.48
CA SER A 224 6.03 6.63 -10.73
C SER A 224 5.87 6.22 -12.19
N TYR A 225 4.94 6.82 -12.94
CA TYR A 225 4.82 6.59 -14.39
C TYR A 225 6.05 7.02 -15.20
N ARG A 226 6.87 7.95 -14.67
CA ARG A 226 8.09 8.44 -15.34
C ARG A 226 9.37 7.84 -14.76
N GLN A 227 9.27 7.02 -13.70
CA GLN A 227 10.41 6.47 -12.99
C GLN A 227 10.58 4.98 -13.29
N ALA A 228 11.79 4.47 -13.08
CA ALA A 228 12.04 3.03 -13.06
C ALA A 228 11.29 2.35 -11.89
N PHE A 229 11.26 1.02 -11.90
CA PHE A 229 10.60 0.26 -10.84
C PHE A 229 11.18 0.59 -9.46
N PRO A 230 10.31 0.74 -8.43
CA PRO A 230 10.75 1.02 -7.07
C PRO A 230 11.48 -0.18 -6.45
N ASP A 231 12.41 0.10 -5.54
CA ASP A 231 13.03 -0.92 -4.70
C ASP A 231 12.05 -1.37 -3.60
N GLN A 232 11.32 -2.44 -3.89
CA GLN A 232 10.42 -3.11 -2.96
C GLN A 232 10.24 -4.57 -3.33
N HIS A 233 9.64 -5.35 -2.43
CA HIS A 233 9.19 -6.70 -2.70
C HIS A 233 8.31 -6.78 -3.97
N ALA A 234 8.41 -7.89 -4.74
CA ALA A 234 7.68 -8.08 -6.00
C ALA A 234 6.14 -7.97 -5.86
N TYR A 235 5.62 -8.28 -4.67
CA TYR A 235 4.20 -8.16 -4.31
C TYR A 235 3.83 -6.85 -3.60
N GLY A 236 4.73 -5.87 -3.58
CA GLY A 236 4.57 -4.56 -2.93
C GLY A 236 5.27 -4.46 -1.58
N GLY A 237 5.68 -3.25 -1.20
CA GLY A 237 6.53 -2.99 -0.04
C GLY A 237 5.93 -3.36 1.31
N GLY A 238 4.62 -3.59 1.40
CA GLY A 238 3.97 -4.16 2.59
C GLY A 238 4.35 -5.62 2.89
N ASN A 239 5.05 -6.30 1.97
CA ASN A 239 5.52 -7.69 2.12
C ASN A 239 6.98 -7.80 2.57
N ASP A 240 7.74 -6.71 2.58
CA ASP A 240 9.06 -6.69 3.21
C ASP A 240 8.91 -6.47 4.72
N PRO A 241 9.42 -7.37 5.59
CA PRO A 241 9.49 -7.09 7.01
C PRO A 241 10.57 -6.04 7.31
N LEU A 242 10.40 -5.31 8.41
CA LEU A 242 11.45 -4.46 8.96
C LEU A 242 12.65 -5.31 9.39
N ALA A 243 13.86 -4.85 9.05
CA ALA A 243 15.11 -5.55 9.36
C ALA A 243 15.50 -5.38 10.83
N LEU A 244 14.75 -6.02 11.73
CA LEU A 244 14.99 -6.03 13.17
C LEU A 244 15.52 -7.39 13.62
N ASN A 245 16.24 -7.41 14.74
CA ASN A 245 16.77 -8.64 15.31
C ASN A 245 15.67 -9.64 15.71
N TYR A 246 14.49 -9.14 16.07
CA TYR A 246 13.36 -9.94 16.54
C TYR A 246 12.09 -9.65 15.73
N GLY A 247 11.19 -10.64 15.74
CA GLY A 247 9.83 -10.50 15.23
C GLY A 247 9.70 -10.52 13.71
N ALA A 248 8.45 -10.37 13.28
CA ALA A 248 8.01 -10.32 11.89
C ALA A 248 7.08 -9.11 11.72
N ILE A 249 7.66 -7.91 11.84
CA ILE A 249 6.93 -6.66 11.79
C ILE A 249 6.89 -6.17 10.35
N PHE A 250 5.70 -6.03 9.79
CA PHE A 250 5.49 -5.54 8.43
C PHE A 250 4.90 -4.14 8.46
N PRO A 251 5.35 -3.25 7.56
CA PRO A 251 4.74 -1.94 7.45
C PRO A 251 3.31 -2.05 6.91
N SER A 252 2.46 -1.09 7.27
CA SER A 252 1.09 -1.04 6.75
C SER A 252 1.08 -0.83 5.24
N GLY A 253 0.28 -1.64 4.52
CA GLY A 253 0.13 -1.54 3.07
C GLY A 253 -0.63 -0.29 2.59
N THR A 254 -1.23 0.48 3.50
CA THR A 254 -2.05 1.65 3.16
C THR A 254 -1.53 2.96 3.75
N ALA A 255 -0.66 2.90 4.76
CA ALA A 255 -0.20 4.09 5.48
C ALA A 255 0.88 4.89 4.73
N SER A 256 1.65 4.25 3.84
CA SER A 256 2.79 4.86 3.15
C SER A 256 2.73 4.64 1.64
N VAL A 257 3.34 5.56 0.89
CA VAL A 257 3.53 5.40 -0.56
C VAL A 257 4.54 4.29 -0.85
N ALA A 258 5.56 4.13 -0.01
CA ALA A 258 6.62 3.14 -0.20
C ALA A 258 6.12 1.69 -0.08
N THR A 259 4.94 1.45 0.49
CA THR A 259 4.37 0.11 0.63
C THR A 259 3.38 -0.24 -0.48
N ARG A 260 3.15 0.66 -1.43
CA ARG A 260 2.20 0.45 -2.52
C ARG A 260 2.74 -0.56 -3.54
N PRO A 261 1.92 -1.51 -3.98
CA PRO A 261 2.35 -2.47 -4.99
C PRO A 261 2.70 -1.77 -6.31
N ALA A 262 3.76 -2.27 -6.95
CA ALA A 262 4.13 -1.92 -8.32
C ALA A 262 4.09 -3.20 -9.16
N PRO A 263 3.82 -3.09 -10.47
CA PRO A 263 3.79 -4.24 -11.36
C PRO A 263 5.21 -4.77 -11.58
N ALA A 264 5.62 -5.77 -10.80
CA ALA A 264 6.91 -6.44 -10.95
C ALA A 264 6.81 -7.63 -11.94
N PRO A 265 7.64 -7.70 -12.99
CA PRO A 265 7.65 -8.85 -13.89
C PRO A 265 8.20 -10.10 -13.19
N TYR A 266 7.88 -11.28 -13.73
CA TYR A 266 8.31 -12.56 -13.17
C TYR A 266 9.84 -12.69 -13.15
N ASP A 267 10.48 -12.39 -14.28
CA ASP A 267 11.93 -12.43 -14.47
C ASP A 267 12.63 -11.15 -13.99
N SER A 268 12.17 -10.61 -12.86
CA SER A 268 12.82 -9.48 -12.19
C SER A 268 13.78 -9.94 -11.10
N ARG A 269 14.78 -9.10 -10.83
CA ARG A 269 15.72 -9.29 -9.73
C ARG A 269 15.94 -7.98 -8.99
N ARG A 270 15.67 -8.01 -7.70
CA ARG A 270 15.95 -6.95 -6.75
C ARG A 270 17.45 -6.84 -6.55
N ILE A 271 17.95 -5.61 -6.50
CA ILE A 271 19.32 -5.32 -6.14
C ILE A 271 19.43 -5.41 -4.62
N LEU A 272 20.22 -6.36 -4.12
CA LEU A 272 20.44 -6.51 -2.68
C LEU A 272 21.75 -5.86 -2.28
N ILE A 273 21.72 -5.09 -1.20
CA ILE A 273 22.90 -4.43 -0.65
C ILE A 273 23.56 -5.39 0.35
N GLY A 274 24.82 -5.74 0.10
CA GLY A 274 25.57 -6.66 0.96
C GLY A 274 25.88 -6.07 2.34
N ASN A 275 25.75 -6.88 3.39
CA ASN A 275 26.02 -6.48 4.77
C ASN A 275 27.50 -6.63 5.14
N GLY A 276 28.39 -5.86 4.48
CA GLY A 276 29.80 -5.79 4.85
C GLY A 276 30.65 -7.02 4.46
N MET A 277 30.27 -7.75 3.41
CA MET A 277 31.02 -8.90 2.89
C MET A 277 32.29 -8.47 2.12
N ALA A 278 33.35 -9.27 2.19
CA ALA A 278 34.58 -9.07 1.45
C ALA A 278 34.42 -9.60 0.03
N GLN A 279 34.54 -8.70 -0.96
CA GLN A 279 34.51 -9.00 -2.40
C GLN A 279 33.50 -10.10 -2.81
N PRO A 280 32.19 -9.92 -2.53
CA PRO A 280 31.21 -10.98 -2.75
C PRO A 280 30.95 -11.31 -4.23
N GLY A 281 31.64 -10.71 -5.20
CA GLY A 281 31.39 -10.97 -6.61
C GLY A 281 29.95 -10.65 -7.04
N GLN A 282 29.50 -11.28 -8.13
CA GLN A 282 28.14 -11.10 -8.66
C GLN A 282 27.11 -11.80 -7.77
N MET A 283 25.93 -11.19 -7.57
CA MET A 283 24.84 -11.82 -6.82
C MET A 283 24.46 -13.20 -7.40
N ASP A 284 24.20 -14.15 -6.51
CA ASP A 284 23.90 -15.56 -6.84
C ASP A 284 25.06 -16.33 -7.55
N SER A 285 26.28 -15.79 -7.52
CA SER A 285 27.48 -16.48 -8.00
C SER A 285 28.11 -17.40 -6.94
N PRO A 286 28.96 -18.37 -7.33
CA PRO A 286 29.77 -19.13 -6.38
C PRO A 286 30.61 -18.24 -5.46
N GLN A 287 31.19 -17.16 -6.00
CA GLN A 287 32.00 -16.20 -5.24
C GLN A 287 31.16 -15.54 -4.14
N PHE A 288 29.92 -15.15 -4.46
CA PHE A 288 28.97 -14.58 -3.50
C PHE A 288 28.66 -15.52 -2.36
N ARG A 289 28.42 -16.79 -2.67
CA ARG A 289 28.12 -17.81 -1.66
C ARG A 289 29.31 -18.11 -0.76
N SER A 290 30.53 -18.02 -1.28
CA SER A 290 31.76 -18.24 -0.50
C SER A 290 32.28 -17.00 0.25
N ALA A 291 31.65 -15.84 0.04
CA ALA A 291 32.14 -14.57 0.56
C ALA A 291 32.22 -14.57 2.09
N GLN A 292 33.26 -13.97 2.65
CA GLN A 292 33.45 -13.86 4.10
C GLN A 292 33.20 -12.43 4.58
N PRO A 293 32.65 -12.21 5.78
CA PRO A 293 32.48 -10.87 6.33
C PRO A 293 33.80 -10.13 6.50
N ARG A 294 33.80 -8.82 6.26
CA ARG A 294 34.90 -7.93 6.66
C ARG A 294 34.89 -7.73 8.18
N ARG A 295 35.90 -7.05 8.72
CA ARG A 295 35.96 -6.69 10.16
C ARG A 295 34.73 -5.92 10.65
N VAL A 296 34.10 -5.12 9.79
CA VAL A 296 32.85 -4.37 10.08
C VAL A 296 31.57 -5.13 9.74
N GLY A 297 31.70 -6.35 9.21
CA GLY A 297 30.57 -7.22 8.85
C GLY A 297 30.04 -8.02 10.04
N PRO A 298 29.02 -8.85 9.81
CA PRO A 298 28.43 -9.68 10.85
C PRO A 298 29.44 -10.67 11.42
N ARG A 299 29.33 -10.96 12.72
CA ARG A 299 30.12 -11.99 13.38
C ARG A 299 29.64 -13.37 12.92
N VAL A 300 30.54 -14.13 12.29
CA VAL A 300 30.31 -15.54 11.97
C VAL A 300 30.60 -16.39 13.20
N VAL A 301 29.69 -17.32 13.48
CA VAL A 301 29.84 -18.33 14.53
C VAL A 301 29.92 -19.68 13.83
N ARG A 302 30.92 -20.49 14.17
CA ARG A 302 31.12 -21.85 13.65
C ARG A 302 31.30 -22.81 14.81
N LEU A 303 30.83 -24.04 14.66
CA LEU A 303 31.11 -25.11 15.60
C LEU A 303 32.53 -25.65 15.35
N GLN A 304 33.53 -25.05 16.01
CA GLN A 304 34.92 -25.48 15.86
C GLN A 304 35.18 -26.78 16.63
N GLN A 305 35.59 -27.83 15.91
CA GLN A 305 36.16 -29.04 16.51
C GLN A 305 37.60 -28.75 16.96
N ILE A 306 37.82 -28.68 18.27
CA ILE A 306 39.19 -28.53 18.80
C ILE A 306 39.82 -29.93 18.86
N ALA A 307 40.81 -30.19 18.00
CA ALA A 307 41.71 -31.32 18.18
C ALA A 307 42.70 -30.96 19.30
N THR A 308 42.42 -31.38 20.54
CA THR A 308 43.42 -31.29 21.60
C THR A 308 44.47 -32.37 21.41
N GLY A 309 45.60 -31.98 20.83
CA GLY A 309 46.86 -32.69 20.96
C GLY A 309 47.28 -32.72 22.44
N GLY A 310 46.96 -33.82 23.10
CA GLY A 310 47.67 -34.31 24.27
C GLY A 310 48.04 -35.75 23.99
N ASN A 311 49.33 -36.09 24.12
CA ASN A 311 49.89 -37.42 23.86
C ASN A 311 49.00 -38.55 24.41
N SER A 312 48.14 -39.09 23.56
CA SER A 312 47.47 -40.36 23.79
C SER A 312 47.73 -41.20 22.55
N VAL A 313 48.66 -42.13 22.71
CA VAL A 313 48.94 -43.18 21.73
C VAL A 313 47.60 -43.87 21.42
N PRO A 314 47.21 -44.02 20.14
CA PRO A 314 45.98 -44.70 19.80
C PRO A 314 46.13 -46.19 20.13
N ARG A 315 45.57 -46.64 21.26
CA ARG A 315 45.33 -48.07 21.49
C ARG A 315 44.08 -48.44 20.72
N ARG A 316 44.28 -49.10 19.57
CA ARG A 316 43.37 -50.00 18.85
C ARG A 316 41.91 -49.50 18.63
N SER A 317 41.61 -49.21 17.36
CA SER A 317 40.27 -49.20 16.75
C SER A 317 39.15 -48.50 17.54
N GLY A 318 39.23 -47.18 17.66
CA GLY A 318 38.13 -46.33 18.15
C GLY A 318 38.23 -44.96 17.49
N GLN A 319 37.09 -44.42 17.04
CA GLN A 319 37.01 -43.09 16.43
C GLN A 319 37.60 -42.01 17.37
N PRO A 320 38.20 -40.93 16.82
CA PRO A 320 38.74 -39.85 17.63
C PRO A 320 37.63 -39.22 18.49
N SER A 321 37.89 -39.13 19.80
CA SER A 321 37.01 -38.46 20.77
C SER A 321 37.07 -36.95 20.54
N ILE A 322 35.96 -36.38 20.07
CA ILE A 322 35.79 -34.94 19.82
C ILE A 322 35.31 -34.31 21.13
N ARG A 323 36.05 -33.32 21.67
CA ARG A 323 35.58 -32.51 22.81
C ARG A 323 35.70 -31.03 22.49
N ASN A 324 34.55 -30.40 22.23
CA ASN A 324 34.42 -28.94 22.22
C ASN A 324 34.51 -28.43 23.67
N THR A 325 35.01 -27.21 23.90
CA THR A 325 34.85 -26.60 25.23
C THR A 325 33.36 -26.29 25.44
N GLU A 326 32.78 -26.74 26.56
CA GLU A 326 31.34 -26.60 26.85
C GLU A 326 30.83 -25.16 26.66
N ALA A 327 31.65 -24.19 27.06
CA ALA A 327 31.38 -22.76 26.89
C ALA A 327 31.31 -22.32 25.42
N SER A 328 32.10 -22.89 24.51
CA SER A 328 32.06 -22.55 23.08
C SER A 328 30.81 -23.12 22.40
N THR A 329 30.43 -24.37 22.72
CA THR A 329 29.22 -24.99 22.17
C THR A 329 27.96 -24.25 22.63
N GLN A 330 27.88 -23.86 23.91
CA GLN A 330 26.76 -23.05 24.42
C GLN A 330 26.66 -21.67 23.77
N ALA A 331 27.78 -21.06 23.39
CA ALA A 331 27.77 -19.82 22.63
C ALA A 331 27.18 -20.02 21.22
N VAL A 332 27.51 -21.15 20.56
CA VAL A 332 26.94 -21.53 19.25
C VAL A 332 25.43 -21.76 19.37
N ILE A 333 24.98 -22.54 20.37
CA ILE A 333 23.56 -22.82 20.62
C ILE A 333 22.77 -21.51 20.78
N ARG A 334 23.26 -20.59 21.62
CA ARG A 334 22.61 -19.28 21.81
C ARG A 334 22.58 -18.44 20.52
N ALA A 335 23.64 -18.50 19.72
CA ALA A 335 23.69 -17.80 18.44
C ALA A 335 22.65 -18.37 17.45
N VAL A 336 22.46 -19.70 17.41
CA VAL A 336 21.42 -20.33 16.58
C VAL A 336 20.03 -19.88 16.97
N TYR A 337 19.68 -19.87 18.26
CA TYR A 337 18.38 -19.36 18.68
C TYR A 337 18.22 -17.87 18.34
N ALA A 338 19.24 -17.05 18.59
CA ALA A 338 19.19 -15.64 18.26
C ALA A 338 18.96 -15.41 16.76
N GLN A 339 19.61 -16.21 15.90
CA GLN A 339 19.44 -16.13 14.45
C GLN A 339 18.06 -16.62 13.99
N VAL A 340 17.67 -17.83 14.41
CA VAL A 340 16.47 -18.53 13.92
C VAL A 340 15.21 -18.00 14.59
N LEU A 341 15.19 -17.89 15.92
CA LEU A 341 14.02 -17.41 16.68
C LEU A 341 14.00 -15.88 16.84
N GLY A 342 15.13 -15.20 16.69
CA GLY A 342 15.25 -13.74 16.92
C GLY A 342 15.51 -13.35 18.38
N ASN A 343 15.70 -14.32 19.27
CA ASN A 343 16.07 -14.14 20.68
C ASN A 343 16.77 -15.41 21.20
N ALA A 344 17.24 -15.41 22.44
CA ALA A 344 17.98 -16.55 23.01
C ALA A 344 17.12 -17.83 23.25
N GLY A 345 15.83 -17.80 22.92
CA GLY A 345 14.86 -18.85 23.26
C GLY A 345 14.44 -18.74 24.73
N TYR A 346 13.13 -18.67 24.99
CA TYR A 346 12.62 -18.77 26.36
C TYR A 346 12.78 -20.20 26.91
N ALA A 347 12.72 -20.38 28.23
CA ALA A 347 12.99 -21.67 28.88
C ALA A 347 12.11 -22.84 28.36
N GLY A 348 10.89 -22.56 27.86
CA GLY A 348 10.01 -23.55 27.25
C GLY A 348 10.08 -23.68 25.72
N GLU A 349 10.90 -22.86 25.05
CA GLU A 349 11.08 -22.89 23.58
C GLU A 349 12.38 -23.57 23.15
N ARG A 350 13.31 -23.76 24.09
CA ARG A 350 14.59 -24.43 23.83
C ARG A 350 14.38 -25.93 23.63
N ASN A 351 14.95 -26.46 22.56
CA ASN A 351 14.97 -27.88 22.26
C ASN A 351 16.15 -28.55 22.96
N THR A 352 15.99 -28.83 24.26
CA THR A 352 17.04 -29.40 25.13
C THR A 352 17.60 -30.72 24.61
N VAL A 353 16.76 -31.57 24.00
CA VAL A 353 17.20 -32.84 23.42
C VAL A 353 18.15 -32.61 22.24
N ALA A 354 17.84 -31.63 21.37
CA ALA A 354 18.69 -31.28 20.25
C ALA A 354 20.00 -30.63 20.70
N GLU A 355 19.96 -29.84 21.78
CA GLU A 355 21.15 -29.23 22.39
C GLU A 355 22.13 -30.29 22.89
N ILE A 356 21.64 -31.26 23.67
CA ILE A 356 22.46 -32.36 24.18
C ILE A 356 23.08 -33.17 23.04
N LYS A 357 22.29 -33.46 21.99
CA LYS A 357 22.80 -34.16 20.80
C LYS A 357 23.90 -33.38 20.07
N LEU A 358 23.75 -32.05 19.96
CA LEU A 358 24.78 -31.20 19.36
C LEU A 358 26.05 -31.16 20.23
N GLU A 359 25.89 -31.10 21.55
CA GLU A 359 26.99 -31.11 22.51
C GLU A 359 27.79 -32.42 22.50
N ASN A 360 27.09 -33.55 22.35
CA ASN A 360 27.69 -34.87 22.22
C ASN A 360 28.30 -35.12 20.83
N GLY A 361 28.00 -34.27 19.84
CA GLY A 361 28.42 -34.48 18.45
C GLY A 361 27.58 -35.50 17.68
N ASP A 362 26.39 -35.87 18.18
CA ASP A 362 25.46 -36.80 17.53
C ASP A 362 24.78 -36.18 16.29
N ILE A 363 24.72 -34.85 16.22
CA ILE A 363 24.17 -34.09 15.09
C ILE A 363 25.10 -32.93 14.72
N CYS A 364 25.10 -32.51 13.45
CA CYS A 364 25.83 -31.32 12.99
C CYS A 364 25.07 -30.02 13.30
N LEU A 365 25.72 -28.87 13.06
CA LEU A 365 25.09 -27.57 13.30
C LEU A 365 23.88 -27.35 12.38
N ARG A 366 23.97 -27.77 11.11
CA ARG A 366 22.83 -27.71 10.17
C ARG A 366 21.63 -28.51 10.68
N ASP A 367 21.86 -29.70 11.22
CA ASP A 367 20.81 -30.55 11.77
C ASP A 367 20.17 -29.93 13.02
N PHE A 368 20.98 -29.27 13.86
CA PHE A 368 20.46 -28.49 14.98
C PHE A 368 19.62 -27.29 14.51
N VAL A 369 20.10 -26.51 13.53
CA VAL A 369 19.33 -25.42 12.89
C VAL A 369 18.02 -25.96 12.33
N ARG A 370 18.02 -27.12 11.66
CA ARG A 370 16.81 -27.78 11.15
C ARG A 370 15.82 -28.08 12.27
N GLN A 371 16.29 -28.63 13.40
CA GLN A 371 15.41 -28.93 14.53
C GLN A 371 14.80 -27.67 15.17
N VAL A 372 15.58 -26.59 15.29
CA VAL A 372 15.09 -25.30 15.81
C VAL A 372 14.09 -24.67 14.83
N ALA A 373 14.39 -24.68 13.51
CA ALA A 373 13.51 -24.12 12.49
C ALA A 373 12.21 -24.93 12.31
N ARG A 374 12.19 -26.23 12.64
CA ARG A 374 10.99 -27.08 12.63
C ARG A 374 10.21 -27.05 13.95
N SER A 375 10.69 -26.32 14.96
CA SER A 375 10.03 -26.23 16.26
C SER A 375 8.69 -25.48 16.20
N ASP A 376 7.83 -25.77 17.18
CA ASP A 376 6.58 -25.04 17.36
C ASP A 376 6.80 -23.55 17.66
N ALA A 377 7.90 -23.20 18.35
CA ALA A 377 8.25 -21.81 18.63
C ALA A 377 8.49 -21.03 17.34
N PHE A 378 9.27 -21.59 16.39
CA PHE A 378 9.51 -20.96 15.10
C PHE A 378 8.23 -20.88 14.26
N ARG A 379 7.45 -21.97 14.20
CA ARG A 379 6.17 -22.02 13.47
C ARG A 379 5.17 -20.97 13.98
N ARG A 380 5.01 -20.86 15.31
CA ARG A 380 4.09 -19.89 15.91
C ARG A 380 4.48 -18.44 15.59
N ARG A 381 5.79 -18.14 15.58
CA ARG A 381 6.30 -16.78 15.31
C ARG A 381 6.22 -16.38 13.84
N TYR A 382 6.56 -17.30 12.94
CA TYR A 382 6.86 -16.95 11.55
C TYR A 382 5.99 -17.64 10.51
N TRP A 383 5.03 -18.47 10.91
CA TRP A 383 4.13 -19.17 9.98
C TRP A 383 2.65 -18.97 10.34
N SER A 384 2.23 -19.42 11.53
CA SER A 384 0.80 -19.60 11.85
C SER A 384 -0.04 -18.31 11.82
N GLY A 385 0.56 -17.15 12.07
CA GLY A 385 -0.14 -15.85 12.11
C GLY A 385 0.17 -14.92 10.94
N LEU A 386 0.96 -15.37 9.96
CA LEU A 386 1.40 -14.53 8.84
C LEU A 386 0.76 -14.98 7.53
N TYR A 387 0.57 -14.00 6.63
CA TYR A 387 0.29 -14.33 5.23
C TYR A 387 1.42 -15.16 4.64
N ILE A 388 1.12 -16.15 3.81
CA ILE A 388 2.10 -17.18 3.39
C ILE A 388 3.35 -16.56 2.73
N THR A 389 3.19 -15.57 1.85
CA THR A 389 4.37 -14.93 1.22
C THR A 389 5.20 -14.14 2.23
N LYS A 390 4.55 -13.51 3.22
CA LYS A 390 5.21 -12.81 4.33
C LYS A 390 5.97 -13.78 5.23
N ALA A 391 5.37 -14.94 5.50
CA ALA A 391 6.00 -16.02 6.25
C ALA A 391 7.26 -16.51 5.53
N ILE A 392 7.14 -16.83 4.23
CA ILE A 392 8.26 -17.28 3.39
C ILE A 392 9.38 -16.24 3.39
N GLU A 393 9.07 -14.95 3.17
CA GLU A 393 10.07 -13.88 3.13
C GLU A 393 10.82 -13.73 4.48
N VAL A 394 10.12 -13.84 5.61
CA VAL A 394 10.76 -13.80 6.94
C VAL A 394 11.62 -15.05 7.18
N MET A 395 11.10 -16.24 6.87
CA MET A 395 11.82 -17.49 7.00
C MET A 395 13.09 -17.48 6.14
N HIS A 396 12.99 -16.97 4.91
CA HIS A 396 14.11 -16.82 3.99
C HIS A 396 15.21 -15.94 4.60
N ARG A 397 14.85 -14.80 5.20
CA ARG A 397 15.82 -13.93 5.91
C ARG A 397 16.46 -14.59 7.12
N ARG A 398 15.70 -15.41 7.87
CA ARG A 398 16.20 -16.09 9.08
C ARG A 398 17.14 -17.25 8.75
N LEU A 399 16.82 -18.03 7.71
CA LEU A 399 17.56 -19.25 7.36
C LEU A 399 18.66 -19.02 6.31
N LEU A 400 18.43 -18.14 5.33
CA LEU A 400 19.38 -17.85 4.25
C LEU A 400 20.10 -16.51 4.42
N GLY A 401 19.69 -15.68 5.39
CA GLY A 401 20.37 -14.42 5.72
C GLY A 401 20.12 -13.27 4.75
N ARG A 402 19.25 -13.44 3.76
CA ARG A 402 18.88 -12.41 2.77
C ARG A 402 17.39 -12.44 2.44
N PRO A 403 16.80 -11.35 1.90
CA PRO A 403 15.50 -11.38 1.27
C PRO A 403 15.51 -12.20 -0.04
N THR A 404 14.31 -12.53 -0.53
CA THR A 404 14.17 -13.14 -1.86
C THR A 404 14.64 -12.18 -2.97
N PHE A 405 15.23 -12.73 -4.03
CA PHE A 405 15.73 -11.96 -5.17
C PHE A 405 14.59 -11.41 -6.03
N GLY A 406 13.50 -12.15 -6.19
CA GLY A 406 12.46 -11.79 -7.13
C GLY A 406 11.29 -12.74 -7.05
N ARG A 407 10.36 -12.55 -7.98
CA ARG A 407 9.09 -13.26 -7.97
C ARG A 407 9.25 -14.78 -8.19
N TRP A 408 10.15 -15.18 -9.08
CA TRP A 408 10.43 -16.59 -9.37
C TRP A 408 10.87 -17.38 -8.12
N GLU A 409 11.66 -16.77 -7.24
CA GLU A 409 12.18 -17.44 -6.03
C GLU A 409 11.07 -17.64 -4.99
N ILE A 410 10.27 -16.60 -4.73
CA ILE A 410 9.17 -16.71 -3.77
C ILE A 410 8.07 -17.64 -4.28
N ASP A 411 7.81 -17.68 -5.58
CA ASP A 411 6.79 -18.56 -6.18
C ASP A 411 7.17 -20.04 -6.05
N ALA A 412 8.45 -20.37 -6.18
CA ALA A 412 8.93 -21.74 -5.96
C ALA A 412 8.70 -22.21 -4.50
N TYR A 413 8.97 -21.33 -3.52
CA TYR A 413 8.69 -21.63 -2.12
C TYR A 413 7.18 -21.62 -1.82
N PHE A 414 6.40 -20.80 -2.51
CA PHE A 414 4.94 -20.78 -2.37
C PHE A 414 4.31 -22.08 -2.90
N ASP A 415 4.77 -22.59 -4.04
CA ASP A 415 4.35 -23.90 -4.55
C ASP A 415 4.74 -25.04 -3.58
N THR A 416 5.94 -24.96 -3.01
CA THR A 416 6.38 -25.91 -1.97
C THR A 416 5.49 -25.83 -0.73
N ALA A 417 5.14 -24.62 -0.28
CA ALA A 417 4.21 -24.38 0.81
C ALA A 417 2.83 -25.01 0.54
N ALA A 418 2.31 -24.85 -0.67
CA ALA A 418 1.02 -25.40 -1.06
C ALA A 418 1.01 -26.94 -1.05
N ARG A 419 2.10 -27.58 -1.47
CA ARG A 419 2.18 -29.05 -1.60
C ARG A 419 2.64 -29.76 -0.33
N ARG A 420 3.58 -29.17 0.40
CA ARG A 420 4.31 -29.83 1.51
C ARG A 420 4.19 -29.09 2.84
N GLY A 421 3.49 -27.96 2.87
CA GLY A 421 3.26 -27.15 4.07
C GLY A 421 4.55 -26.56 4.65
N PHE A 422 4.44 -26.09 5.89
CA PHE A 422 5.51 -25.43 6.64
C PHE A 422 6.82 -26.23 6.67
N TYR A 423 6.76 -27.52 7.02
CA TYR A 423 7.97 -28.35 7.12
C TYR A 423 8.67 -28.53 5.77
N GLY A 424 7.90 -28.61 4.67
CA GLY A 424 8.46 -28.68 3.33
C GLY A 424 9.23 -27.43 2.93
N VAL A 425 8.75 -26.25 3.32
CA VAL A 425 9.43 -24.97 3.05
C VAL A 425 10.74 -24.89 3.82
N VAL A 426 10.73 -25.23 5.11
CA VAL A 426 11.96 -25.26 5.94
C VAL A 426 13.00 -26.20 5.32
N GLU A 427 12.57 -27.40 4.92
CA GLU A 427 13.48 -28.36 4.29
C GLU A 427 14.01 -27.85 2.94
N ALA A 428 13.16 -27.26 2.10
CA ALA A 428 13.58 -26.69 0.82
C ALA A 428 14.64 -25.59 0.98
N MET A 429 14.52 -24.73 2.00
CA MET A 429 15.51 -23.69 2.27
C MET A 429 16.85 -24.27 2.76
N LEU A 430 16.82 -25.21 3.72
CA LEU A 430 18.03 -25.79 4.33
C LEU A 430 18.75 -26.80 3.43
N SER A 431 18.03 -27.46 2.53
CA SER A 431 18.60 -28.36 1.51
C SER A 431 19.02 -27.62 0.22
N SER A 432 18.82 -26.30 0.17
CA SER A 432 19.19 -25.51 -1.00
C SER A 432 20.71 -25.55 -1.26
N ARG A 433 21.08 -25.43 -2.53
CA ARG A 433 22.48 -25.29 -2.94
C ARG A 433 23.13 -24.07 -2.29
N GLU A 434 22.38 -22.99 -2.13
CA GLU A 434 22.86 -21.77 -1.49
C GLU A 434 23.21 -22.01 -0.02
N TYR A 435 22.29 -22.56 0.77
CA TYR A 435 22.54 -22.86 2.18
C TYR A 435 23.77 -23.75 2.34
N THR A 436 23.85 -24.83 1.54
CA THR A 436 24.96 -25.78 1.58
C THR A 436 26.30 -25.13 1.23
N THR A 437 26.33 -24.20 0.28
CA THR A 437 27.57 -23.53 -0.15
C THR A 437 27.99 -22.42 0.83
N CYS A 438 27.03 -21.69 1.40
CA CYS A 438 27.29 -20.55 2.29
C CYS A 438 27.63 -20.97 3.72
N PHE A 439 26.88 -21.94 4.26
CA PHE A 439 26.94 -22.33 5.67
C PHE A 439 27.50 -23.74 5.86
N GLY A 440 27.20 -24.68 4.95
CA GLY A 440 27.64 -26.06 5.09
C GLY A 440 27.00 -26.78 6.27
N GLU A 441 27.79 -27.57 6.99
CA GLU A 441 27.34 -28.38 8.15
C GLU A 441 27.67 -27.75 9.52
N ASP A 442 28.54 -26.73 9.58
CA ASP A 442 29.28 -26.28 10.78
C ASP A 442 29.10 -24.82 11.17
#